data_AF-A0A7W3D3J4-F1
#
_entry.id   AF-A0A7W3D3J4-F1
#
_cell.length_a   1.000
_cell.length_b   1.000
_cell.length_c   1.000
_cell.angle_alpha   90.00
_cell.angle_beta   90.00
_cell.angle_gamma   90.00
#
_symmetry.space_group_name_H-M   'P 1'
#
loop_
_entity.id
_entity.type
_entity.pdbx_description
1 polymer ?
#
loop_
_entity_poly.entity_id
_entity_poly.type
_entity_poly.pdbx_seq_one_letter_code
_entity_poly.pdbx_strand_id
1 'polypeptide(L)' 'MEWIKCSDRMPEPEVPVLIMLNGVLRIGEIRCDYPTHEETYQPFFYWDDPHNDGQPWEVFDVTHWQPLPVPPTEE' A
#
# COMPACT_ATOMS: atom_id res chain seq x y z
N MET A 1 1.65 -15.88 -9.45
CA MET A 1 1.91 -14.48 -9.06
C MET A 1 3.03 -14.52 -8.03
N GLU A 2 4.00 -13.62 -8.16
CA GLU A 2 5.20 -13.57 -7.29
C GLU A 2 5.13 -12.31 -6.43
N TRP A 3 5.60 -12.42 -5.18
CA TRP A 3 5.71 -11.28 -4.27
C TRP A 3 6.85 -10.35 -4.71
N ILE A 4 6.57 -9.06 -4.77
CA ILE A 4 7.51 -8.01 -5.17
C ILE A 4 8.01 -7.31 -3.90
N LYS A 5 9.32 -7.20 -3.73
CA LYS A 5 9.92 -6.44 -2.63
C LYS A 5 9.67 -4.95 -2.82
N CYS A 6 9.27 -4.26 -1.76
CA CYS A 6 9.14 -2.80 -1.73
C CYS A 6 10.47 -2.09 -2.05
N SER A 7 11.61 -2.68 -1.67
CA SER A 7 12.95 -2.18 -2.01
C SER A 7 13.28 -2.23 -3.49
N ASP A 8 12.67 -3.16 -4.24
CA ASP A 8 12.91 -3.34 -5.67
C ASP A 8 11.96 -2.43 -6.45
N ARG A 9 10.68 -2.40 -6.05
CA ARG A 9 9.64 -1.58 -6.67
C ARG A 9 8.45 -1.42 -5.72
N MET A 10 8.04 -0.17 -5.47
CA MET A 10 6.76 0.14 -4.83
C MET A 10 5.59 -0.02 -5.82
N PRO A 11 4.37 -0.35 -5.34
CA PRO A 11 3.20 -0.28 -6.20
C PRO A 11 2.92 1.17 -6.62
N GLU A 12 2.08 1.33 -7.62
CA GLU A 12 1.56 2.66 -7.97
C GLU A 12 0.72 3.21 -6.80
N PRO A 13 0.84 4.51 -6.47
CA PRO A 13 -0.02 5.14 -5.48
C PRO A 13 -1.50 4.96 -5.79
N GLU A 14 -2.31 4.80 -4.74
CA GLU A 14 -3.77 4.65 -4.85
C GLU A 14 -4.23 3.41 -5.67
N VAL A 15 -3.33 2.42 -5.83
CA VAL A 15 -3.66 1.13 -6.42
C VAL A 15 -3.70 0.03 -5.35
N PRO A 16 -4.88 -0.57 -5.09
CA PRO A 16 -5.01 -1.66 -4.14
C PRO A 16 -4.20 -2.90 -4.54
N VAL A 17 -3.40 -3.39 -3.59
CA VAL A 17 -2.57 -4.60 -3.72
C VAL A 17 -2.71 -5.49 -2.50
N LEU A 18 -2.30 -6.75 -2.62
CA LEU A 18 -2.16 -7.63 -1.47
C LEU A 18 -0.82 -7.36 -0.77
N ILE A 19 -0.88 -7.21 0.54
CA ILE A 19 0.28 -6.99 1.41
C ILE A 19 0.32 -8.03 2.53
N MET A 20 1.49 -8.20 3.13
CA MET A 20 1.67 -8.94 4.38
C MET A 20 2.08 -7.95 5.47
N LEU A 21 1.22 -7.72 6.45
CA LEU A 21 1.47 -6.82 7.56
C LEU A 21 1.34 -7.59 8.88
N ASN A 22 2.40 -7.61 9.68
CA ASN A 22 2.45 -8.37 10.95
C ASN A 22 2.03 -9.85 10.79
N GLY A 23 2.41 -10.48 9.67
CA GLY A 23 2.08 -11.87 9.35
C GLY A 23 0.63 -12.10 8.92
N VAL A 24 -0.14 -11.03 8.70
CA VAL A 24 -1.53 -11.10 8.24
C VAL A 24 -1.63 -10.58 6.80
N LEU A 25 -2.29 -11.35 5.94
CA LEU A 25 -2.66 -10.92 4.58
C LEU A 25 -3.73 -9.85 4.64
N ARG A 26 -3.51 -8.73 3.96
CA ARG A 26 -4.43 -7.59 3.88
C ARG A 26 -4.46 -7.02 2.47
N ILE A 27 -5.49 -6.23 2.19
CA ILE A 27 -5.47 -5.30 1.07
C ILE A 27 -4.89 -3.99 1.59
N GLY A 28 -3.95 -3.43 0.86
CA GLY A 28 -3.42 -2.11 1.16
C GLY A 28 -3.07 -1.36 -0.12
N GLU A 29 -2.95 -0.05 -0.01
CA GLU A 29 -2.47 0.84 -1.07
C GLU A 29 -1.43 1.79 -0.50
N ILE A 30 -0.49 2.23 -1.33
CA ILE A 30 0.45 3.28 -0.93
C ILE A 30 -0.20 4.65 -1.19
N ARG A 31 -0.19 5.52 -0.19
CA ARG A 31 -0.72 6.89 -0.25
C ARG A 31 0.40 7.90 -0.11
N CYS A 32 0.15 9.12 -0.59
CA CYS A 32 1.08 10.24 -0.46
C CYS A 32 0.29 11.46 0.03
N ASP A 33 0.60 11.91 1.25
CA ASP A 33 -0.01 13.10 1.81
C ASP A 33 0.87 14.33 1.59
N TYR A 34 0.23 15.43 1.17
CA TYR A 34 0.86 16.72 0.95
C TYR A 34 0.45 17.68 2.07
N PRO A 35 1.28 17.88 3.09
CA PRO A 35 0.98 18.80 4.18
C PRO A 35 0.74 20.23 3.66
N THR A 36 -0.43 20.79 3.99
CA THR A 36 -0.91 22.07 3.43
C THR A 36 -0.55 23.29 4.27
N HIS A 37 -0.04 23.11 5.49
CA HIS A 37 0.09 24.18 6.48
C HIS A 37 1.49 24.79 6.62
N GLU A 38 2.56 24.10 6.21
CA GLU A 38 3.91 24.70 6.17
C GLU A 38 4.67 24.20 4.94
N GLU A 39 5.22 25.13 4.15
CA GLU A 39 6.01 24.86 2.93
C GLU A 39 7.27 24.01 3.18
N THR A 40 7.60 23.76 4.44
CA THR A 40 8.75 23.00 4.92
C THR A 40 8.50 21.50 5.01
N TYR A 41 7.25 21.03 5.08
CA TYR A 41 7.00 19.60 5.16
C TYR A 41 7.07 18.95 3.78
N GLN A 42 7.93 17.93 3.68
CA GLN A 42 8.02 17.11 2.50
C GLN A 42 6.79 16.19 2.41
N PRO A 43 6.34 15.83 1.20
CA PRO A 43 5.36 14.77 1.02
C PRO A 43 5.87 13.49 1.69
N PHE A 44 4.97 12.76 2.35
CA PHE A 44 5.30 11.50 3.00
C PHE A 44 4.38 10.39 2.50
N PHE A 45 4.97 9.20 2.37
CA PHE A 45 4.26 8.01 1.94
C PHE A 45 3.91 7.13 3.13
N TYR A 46 2.75 6.50 3.08
CA TYR A 46 2.29 5.53 4.08
C TYR A 46 1.36 4.52 3.40
N TRP A 47 1.18 3.36 4.03
CA TRP A 47 0.21 2.38 3.58
C TRP A 47 -1.12 2.60 4.31
N ASP A 48 -2.22 2.30 3.64
CA ASP A 48 -3.55 2.34 4.25
C ASP A 48 -4.45 1.24 3.69
N ASP A 49 -5.54 0.96 4.40
CA ASP A 49 -6.61 0.08 3.92
C ASP A 49 -7.59 0.89 3.04
N PRO A 50 -7.71 0.59 1.74
CA PRO A 50 -8.61 1.32 0.84
C PRO A 50 -10.11 1.18 1.21
N HIS A 51 -10.46 0.24 2.08
CA HIS A 51 -11.84 -0.02 2.52
C HIS A 51 -12.08 0.35 3.98
N ASN A 52 -11.05 0.76 4.72
CA ASN A 52 -11.13 1.13 6.13
C ASN A 52 -10.11 2.24 6.45
N ASP A 53 -10.38 3.40 5.86
CA ASP A 53 -9.56 4.60 5.92
C ASP A 53 -9.21 5.03 7.36
N GLY A 54 -8.04 5.67 7.51
CA GLY A 54 -7.56 6.17 8.80
C GLY A 54 -6.79 5.14 9.62
N GLN A 55 -6.26 4.08 9.00
CA GLN A 55 -5.31 3.15 9.62
C GLN A 55 -3.93 3.24 8.97
N PRO A 56 -3.25 4.40 9.05
CA PRO A 56 -1.95 4.55 8.41
C PRO A 56 -0.95 3.57 9.03
N TRP A 57 -0.34 2.75 8.18
CA TRP A 57 0.81 1.93 8.51
C TRP A 57 2.06 2.59 7.92
N GLU A 58 3.17 2.52 8.64
CA GLU A 58 4.40 3.17 8.22
C GLU A 58 4.88 2.56 6.90
N VAL A 59 5.52 3.37 6.04
CA VAL A 59 5.98 2.91 4.72
C VAL A 59 6.87 1.66 4.79
N PHE A 60 7.61 1.50 5.90
CA PHE A 60 8.53 0.39 6.15
C PHE A 60 7.90 -0.82 6.85
N ASP A 61 6.63 -0.76 7.27
CA ASP A 61 5.94 -1.89 7.91
C ASP A 61 5.59 -3.00 6.89
N VAL A 62 5.47 -2.65 5.62
CA VAL A 62 5.23 -3.57 4.51
C VAL A 62 6.52 -3.75 3.72
N THR A 63 6.97 -5.00 3.60
CA THR A 63 8.21 -5.33 2.89
C THR A 63 7.99 -5.92 1.50
N HIS A 64 6.81 -6.50 1.26
CA HIS A 64 6.45 -7.15 0.01
C HIS A 64 4.97 -6.95 -0.31
N TRP A 65 4.66 -6.89 -1.60
CA TRP A 65 3.29 -6.80 -2.12
C TRP A 65 3.11 -7.70 -3.33
N GLN A 66 1.86 -7.94 -3.73
CA GLN A 66 1.52 -8.57 -5.00
C GLN A 66 0.26 -7.92 -5.58
N PRO A 67 0.10 -7.86 -6.92
CA PRO A 67 -1.16 -7.42 -7.52
C PRO A 67 -2.34 -8.27 -7.02
N LEU A 68 -3.52 -7.66 -6.92
CA LEU A 68 -4.73 -8.42 -6.63
C LEU A 68 -4.97 -9.47 -7.72
N PRO A 69 -5.43 -10.68 -7.37
CA PRO A 69 -5.81 -11.67 -8.36
C PRO A 69 -6.98 -11.14 -9.19
N VAL A 70 -7.02 -11.52 -10.46
CA VAL A 70 -8.19 -11.25 -11.31
C VAL A 70 -9.41 -11.92 -10.67
N PRO A 71 -10.56 -11.24 -10.60
CA PRO A 71 -11.79 -11.86 -10.12
C PRO A 71 -12.07 -13.18 -10.86
N PRO A 72 -12.54 -14.23 -10.17
CA PRO A 72 -12.90 -15.47 -10.83
C PRO A 72 -14.04 -15.21 -11.82
N THR A 73 -13.94 -15.80 -13.00
CA THR A 73 -15.06 -15.89 -13.95
C THR A 73 -15.82 -17.18 -13.70
N GLU A 74 -17.15 -17.18 -13.85
CA GLU A 74 -17.93 -18.42 -13.91
C GLU A 74 -17.45 -19.23 -15.13
N GLU A 75 -17.09 -20.50 -14.93
CA GLU A 75 -16.83 -21.44 -16.03
C GLU A 75 -18.13 -22.01 -16.60
#